data_AF-A0A7W5FK59-F1
#
_entry.id   AF-A0A7W5FK59-F1
#
_cell.length_a   1.000
_cell.length_b   1.000
_cell.length_c   1.000
_cell.angle_alpha   90.00
_cell.angle_beta   90.00
_cell.angle_gamma   90.00
#
_symmetry.space_group_name_H-M   'P 1'
#
loop_
_entity.id
_entity.type
_entity.pdbx_description
1 polymer ?
#
loop_
_entity_poly.entity_id
_entity_poly.type
_entity_poly.pdbx_seq_one_letter_code
_entity_poly.pdbx_strand_id
1 'polypeptide(L)'
;MAYATKDGSPRTIPIGFTWNGSQIVVCTAKNAPKLPSLRRDPRVALTIDTEVHPPKILFIRGRAELDSVDGIPEEYLRMNGSYRMTAGQRAEWESAVRSLYDGMVRIVITPTWVKLIDFETTLPSAVEELLRRRTKRQRAERQRAERQGA
;
A
#
# COMPACT_ATOMS: atom_id res chain seq x y z
N MET A 1 -2.89 -4.95 1.45
CA MET A 1 -2.20 -4.94 2.75
C MET A 1 -1.82 -6.37 3.13
N ALA A 2 -0.58 -6.56 3.57
CA ALA A 2 -0.07 -7.82 4.09
C ALA A 2 0.24 -7.73 5.58
N TYR A 3 0.02 -8.81 6.31
CA TYR A 3 0.27 -8.97 7.74
C TYR A 3 0.56 -10.44 8.06
N ALA A 4 1.20 -10.71 9.21
CA ALA A 4 1.36 -12.08 9.71
C ALA A 4 0.07 -12.54 10.41
N THR A 5 -0.43 -13.72 10.07
CA THR A 5 -1.54 -14.37 10.78
C THR A 5 -1.11 -14.87 12.17
N LYS A 6 -2.07 -15.38 12.95
CA LYS A 6 -1.80 -15.97 14.27
C LYS A 6 -0.81 -17.13 14.26
N ASP A 7 -0.67 -17.88 13.17
CA ASP A 7 0.32 -18.95 13.05
C ASP A 7 1.66 -18.47 12.47
N GLY A 8 1.79 -17.17 12.18
CA GLY A 8 2.97 -16.55 11.60
C GLY A 8 3.04 -16.62 10.07
N SER A 9 2.09 -17.28 9.40
CA SER A 9 2.05 -17.31 7.94
C SER A 9 1.71 -15.91 7.36
N PRO A 10 2.24 -15.56 6.18
CA PRO A 10 1.93 -14.29 5.56
C PRO A 10 0.51 -14.34 4.97
N ARG A 11 -0.30 -13.31 5.24
CA ARG A 11 -1.59 -13.11 4.58
C ARG A 11 -1.66 -11.75 3.93
N THR A 12 -2.09 -11.73 2.67
CA THR A 12 -2.39 -10.51 1.92
C THR A 12 -3.89 -10.37 1.68
N ILE A 13 -4.40 -9.14 1.76
CA ILE A 13 -5.78 -8.80 1.44
C ILE A 13 -5.84 -7.49 0.64
N PRO A 14 -6.75 -7.37 -0.34
CA PRO A 14 -7.14 -6.06 -0.86
C PRO A 14 -7.85 -5.29 0.25
N ILE A 15 -7.59 -3.99 0.35
CA ILE A 15 -8.21 -3.16 1.37
C ILE A 15 -8.23 -1.69 0.93
N GLY A 16 -9.36 -1.02 1.12
CA GLY A 16 -9.46 0.43 0.99
C GLY A 16 -8.70 1.12 2.13
N PHE A 17 -8.22 2.34 1.86
CA PHE A 17 -7.52 3.15 2.84
C PHE A 17 -7.77 4.65 2.59
N THR A 18 -7.47 5.47 3.60
CA THR A 18 -7.33 6.92 3.48
C THR A 18 -5.92 7.33 3.90
N TRP A 19 -5.34 8.33 3.25
CA TRP A 19 -4.13 9.01 3.71
C TRP A 19 -4.52 10.28 4.46
N ASN A 20 -4.08 10.44 5.70
CA ASN A 20 -4.41 11.62 6.53
C ASN A 20 -3.30 12.69 6.54
N GLY A 21 -2.28 12.55 5.68
CA GLY A 21 -1.11 13.44 5.64
C GLY A 21 0.15 12.85 6.28
N SER A 22 0.01 11.85 7.17
CA SER A 22 1.16 11.20 7.82
C SER A 22 1.02 9.69 8.03
N GLN A 23 -0.21 9.20 8.07
CA GLN A 23 -0.55 7.80 8.33
C GLN A 23 -1.57 7.30 7.32
N ILE A 24 -1.52 5.99 7.10
CA ILE A 24 -2.52 5.27 6.32
C ILE A 24 -3.58 4.75 7.29
N VAL A 25 -4.84 5.11 7.08
CA VAL A 25 -5.94 4.68 7.92
C VAL A 25 -6.80 3.68 7.17
N VAL A 26 -6.97 2.50 7.75
CA VAL A 26 -7.83 1.43 7.26
C VAL A 26 -8.94 1.21 8.27
N CYS A 27 -10.20 1.30 7.87
CA CYS A 27 -11.33 1.03 8.76
C CYS A 27 -11.88 -0.38 8.52
N THR A 28 -12.21 -1.11 9.58
CA THR A 28 -12.72 -2.48 9.48
C THR A 28 -13.70 -2.79 10.62
N ALA A 29 -14.56 -3.79 10.43
CA ALA A 29 -15.48 -4.26 11.46
C ALA A 29 -14.75 -4.79 12.70
N LYS A 30 -15.35 -4.63 13.89
CA LYS A 30 -14.77 -5.04 15.18
C LYS A 30 -14.45 -6.54 15.28
N ASN A 31 -15.11 -7.38 14.48
CA ASN A 31 -14.91 -8.82 14.43
C ASN A 31 -13.94 -9.29 13.32
N ALA A 32 -13.23 -8.38 12.65
CA ALA A 32 -12.37 -8.75 11.52
C ALA A 32 -11.21 -9.67 11.96
N PRO A 33 -10.92 -10.76 11.23
CA PRO A 33 -9.95 -11.79 11.64
C PRO A 33 -8.50 -11.29 11.68
N LYS A 34 -8.22 -10.16 11.02
CA LYS A 34 -6.91 -9.50 11.05
C LYS A 34 -6.61 -8.87 12.41
N LEU A 35 -7.63 -8.43 13.16
CA LEU A 35 -7.43 -7.66 14.40
C LEU A 35 -6.66 -8.44 15.47
N PRO A 36 -7.00 -9.70 15.81
CA PRO A 36 -6.20 -10.47 16.75
C PRO A 36 -4.76 -10.72 16.29
N SER A 37 -4.55 -10.85 14.97
CA SER A 37 -3.20 -11.05 14.42
C SER A 37 -2.36 -9.78 14.54
N LEU A 38 -2.95 -8.62 14.23
CA LEU A 38 -2.31 -7.31 14.35
C LEU A 38 -2.03 -6.90 15.81
N ARG A 39 -2.84 -7.36 16.77
CA ARG A 39 -2.52 -7.20 18.20
C ARG A 39 -1.26 -7.95 18.60
N ARG A 40 -1.02 -9.13 18.02
CA ARG A 40 0.17 -9.95 18.30
C ARG A 40 1.41 -9.41 17.57
N ASP A 41 1.24 -9.01 16.32
CA ASP A 41 2.31 -8.47 15.49
C ASP A 41 1.78 -7.26 14.69
N PRO A 42 2.14 -6.03 15.08
CA PRO A 42 1.63 -4.82 14.43
C PRO A 42 2.32 -4.53 13.09
N ARG A 43 3.31 -5.33 12.67
CA ARG A 43 4.03 -5.08 11.42
C ARG A 43 3.13 -5.37 10.23
N VAL A 44 3.08 -4.43 9.31
CA VAL A 44 2.31 -4.54 8.06
C VAL A 44 3.15 -4.09 6.86
N ALA A 45 2.75 -4.57 5.69
CA ALA A 45 3.26 -4.08 4.42
C ALA A 45 2.10 -3.72 3.46
N LEU A 46 2.33 -2.71 2.63
CA LEU A 46 1.38 -2.27 1.61
C LEU A 46 2.13 -2.09 0.30
N THR A 47 1.47 -2.51 -0.77
CA THR A 47 1.83 -2.17 -2.14
C THR A 47 0.64 -1.41 -2.70
N ILE A 48 0.89 -0.21 -3.20
CA ILE A 48 -0.07 0.59 -3.96
C ILE A 48 0.49 0.68 -5.37
N ASP A 49 -0.34 0.37 -6.36
CA ASP A 49 0.04 0.38 -7.77
C ASP A 49 -1.08 1.02 -8.59
N THR A 50 -0.73 1.49 -9.77
CA THR A 50 -1.65 2.00 -10.78
C THR A 50 -1.98 0.92 -11.81
N GLU A 51 -3.16 0.99 -12.40
CA GLU A 51 -3.56 0.04 -13.45
C GLU A 51 -2.99 0.39 -14.85
N VAL A 52 -2.24 1.49 -14.97
CA VAL A 52 -1.71 2.01 -16.25
C VAL A 52 -0.22 1.75 -16.42
N HIS A 53 0.25 1.69 -17.67
CA HIS A 53 1.66 1.52 -18.02
C HIS A 53 2.32 2.86 -18.41
N PRO A 54 3.54 3.17 -17.94
CA PRO A 54 4.33 2.41 -16.96
C PRO A 54 3.72 2.49 -15.56
N PRO A 55 3.86 1.43 -14.74
CA PRO A 55 3.25 1.39 -13.42
C PRO A 55 3.96 2.34 -12.45
N LYS A 56 3.18 2.96 -11.57
CA LYS A 56 3.69 3.75 -10.44
C LYS A 56 3.41 2.99 -9.15
N ILE A 57 4.48 2.42 -8.60
CA ILE A 57 4.42 1.47 -7.50
C ILE A 57 4.99 2.11 -6.24
N LEU A 58 4.19 2.13 -5.18
CA LEU A 58 4.61 2.54 -3.85
C LEU A 58 4.63 1.34 -2.92
N PHE A 59 5.82 1.00 -2.43
CA PHE A 59 6.01 0.00 -1.39
C PHE A 59 6.14 0.66 -0.03
N ILE A 60 5.41 0.13 0.94
CA ILE A 60 5.37 0.67 2.30
C ILE A 60 5.51 -0.48 3.29
N ARG A 61 6.34 -0.28 4.31
CA ARG A 61 6.32 -1.06 5.54
C ARG A 61 5.94 -0.11 6.68
N GLY A 62 5.21 -0.60 7.66
CA GLY A 62 4.78 0.20 8.79
C GLY A 62 4.40 -0.61 10.01
N ARG A 63 4.02 0.12 11.06
CA ARG A 63 3.39 -0.44 12.26
C ARG A 63 1.95 0.03 12.36
N ALA A 64 1.06 -0.91 12.64
CA ALA A 64 -0.35 -0.67 12.85
C ALA A 64 -0.66 -0.47 14.33
N GLU A 65 -1.44 0.57 14.61
CA GLU A 65 -2.15 0.77 15.87
C GLU A 65 -3.63 0.50 15.64
N LEU A 66 -4.27 -0.13 16.63
CA LEU A 66 -5.68 -0.50 16.55
C LEU A 66 -6.48 0.42 17.45
N ASP A 67 -7.28 1.27 16.84
CA ASP A 67 -8.06 2.28 17.51
C ASP A 67 -9.55 2.03 17.30
N SER A 68 -10.23 1.65 18.38
CA SER A 68 -11.66 1.35 18.35
C SER A 68 -12.47 2.64 18.43
N VAL A 69 -13.45 2.78 17.54
CA VAL A 69 -14.33 3.93 17.50
C VAL A 69 -15.79 3.51 17.53
N ASP A 70 -16.60 4.32 18.18
CA ASP A 70 -18.06 4.18 18.15
C ASP A 70 -18.61 4.71 16.82
N GLY A 71 -19.59 4.01 16.26
CA GLY A 71 -20.16 4.33 14.96
C GLY A 71 -19.19 4.23 13.78
N ILE A 72 -19.51 4.97 12.71
CA ILE A 72 -18.80 4.87 11.43
C ILE A 72 -17.78 6.02 11.31
N PRO A 73 -16.46 5.74 11.32
CA PRO A 73 -15.45 6.77 11.11
C PRO A 73 -15.56 7.40 9.71
N GLU A 74 -15.25 8.69 9.62
CA GLU A 74 -15.35 9.46 8.38
C GLU A 74 -14.39 8.92 7.31
N GLU A 75 -13.22 8.40 7.70
CA GLU A 75 -12.27 7.71 6.82
C GLU A 75 -12.92 6.55 6.07
N TYR A 76 -13.81 5.80 6.72
CA TYR A 76 -14.55 4.70 6.09
C TYR A 76 -15.50 5.21 5.02
N LEU A 77 -16.23 6.29 5.31
CA LEU A 77 -17.17 6.91 4.37
C LEU A 77 -16.44 7.54 3.18
N ARG A 78 -15.29 8.18 3.41
CA ARG A 78 -14.46 8.79 2.36
C ARG A 78 -13.88 7.76 1.41
N MET A 79 -13.20 6.73 1.92
CA MET A 79 -12.55 5.75 1.04
C MET A 79 -13.56 4.94 0.20
N ASN A 80 -14.75 4.68 0.72
CA ASN A 80 -15.83 4.03 -0.04
C ASN A 80 -16.65 5.02 -0.88
N GLY A 81 -16.31 6.31 -0.88
CA GLY A 81 -16.89 7.32 -1.77
C GLY A 81 -16.28 7.32 -3.17
N SER A 82 -15.19 6.57 -3.41
CA SER A 82 -14.55 6.49 -4.73
C SER A 82 -15.34 5.69 -5.76
N TYR A 83 -16.39 4.96 -5.33
CA TYR A 83 -17.33 4.30 -6.24
C TYR A 83 -18.24 5.34 -6.90
N ARG A 84 -18.49 5.21 -8.20
CA ARG A 84 -19.46 6.05 -8.91
C ARG A 84 -20.89 5.72 -8.44
N MET A 85 -21.33 6.36 -7.36
CA MET A 85 -22.69 6.30 -6.83
C MET A 85 -23.43 7.60 -7.11
N THR A 86 -24.73 7.51 -7.43
CA THR A 86 -25.61 8.69 -7.40
C THR A 86 -25.85 9.13 -5.96
N ALA A 87 -26.35 10.36 -5.76
CA ALA A 87 -26.69 10.86 -4.42
C ALA A 87 -27.70 9.96 -3.69
N GLY A 88 -28.70 9.42 -4.39
CA GLY A 88 -29.67 8.49 -3.83
C GLY A 88 -29.05 7.17 -3.39
N GLN A 89 -28.23 6.55 -4.26
CA GLN A 89 -27.50 5.32 -3.94
C GLN A 89 -26.56 5.51 -2.75
N ARG A 90 -25.92 6.68 -2.66
CA ARG A 90 -25.04 7.00 -1.54
C ARG A 90 -25.80 7.07 -0.22
N ALA A 91 -26.95 7.74 -0.19
CA ALA A 91 -27.77 7.84 1.01
C ALA A 91 -28.27 6.46 1.48
N GLU A 92 -28.72 5.61 0.55
CA GLU A 92 -29.14 4.24 0.86
C GLU A 92 -28.00 3.40 1.42
N TRP A 93 -26.83 3.45 0.77
CA TRP A 93 -25.64 2.75 1.23
C TRP A 93 -25.19 3.21 2.63
N GLU A 94 -25.17 4.52 2.90
CA GLU A 94 -24.82 5.02 4.23
C GLU A 94 -25.81 4.57 5.30
N SER A 95 -27.11 4.54 4.98
CA SER A 95 -28.14 4.01 5.88
C SER A 95 -27.89 2.53 6.21
N ALA A 96 -27.60 1.71 5.19
CA ALA A 96 -27.27 0.28 5.37
C ALA A 96 -25.98 0.06 6.16
N VAL A 97 -24.95 0.89 5.95
CA VAL A 97 -23.72 0.84 6.74
C VAL A 97 -23.99 1.17 8.21
N ARG A 98 -24.77 2.21 8.48
CA ARG A 98 -25.10 2.64 9.84
C ARG A 98 -26.03 1.68 10.57
N SER A 99 -26.86 0.92 9.86
CA SER A 99 -27.70 -0.12 10.46
C SER A 99 -26.92 -1.40 10.78
N LEU A 100 -25.82 -1.66 10.08
CA LEU A 100 -25.02 -2.87 10.26
C LEU A 100 -23.95 -2.75 11.35
N TYR A 101 -23.29 -1.59 11.46
CA TYR A 101 -22.13 -1.44 12.35
C TYR A 101 -22.42 -0.49 13.52
N ASP A 102 -22.29 -1.00 14.73
CA ASP A 102 -22.31 -0.20 15.98
C ASP A 102 -21.00 0.55 16.25
N GLY A 103 -19.96 0.23 15.49
CA GLY A 103 -18.63 0.78 15.60
C GLY A 103 -17.63 0.05 14.73
N MET A 104 -16.42 0.60 14.63
CA MET A 104 -15.36 0.05 13.81
C MET A 104 -14.02 0.11 14.54
N VAL A 105 -13.01 -0.52 13.95
CA VAL A 105 -11.62 -0.33 14.33
C VAL A 105 -10.89 0.37 13.19
N ARG A 106 -10.27 1.49 13.51
CA ARG A 106 -9.26 2.15 12.69
C ARG A 106 -7.93 1.44 12.91
N ILE A 107 -7.38 0.90 11.84
CA ILE A 107 -6.01 0.39 11.78
C ILE A 107 -5.17 1.55 11.25
N VAL A 108 -4.50 2.25 12.17
CA VAL A 108 -3.69 3.44 11.89
C VAL A 108 -2.26 2.99 11.65
N ILE A 109 -1.78 3.14 10.42
CA ILE A 109 -0.48 2.61 10.01
C ILE A 109 0.49 3.77 9.85
N THR A 110 1.51 3.77 10.70
CA THR A 110 2.64 4.70 10.61
C THR A 110 3.71 4.09 9.70
N PRO A 111 4.02 4.71 8.55
CA PRO A 111 5.07 4.23 7.66
C PRO A 111 6.45 4.28 8.35
N THR A 112 7.19 3.19 8.30
CA THR A 112 8.57 3.10 8.81
C THR A 112 9.60 2.95 7.70
N TRP A 113 9.15 2.60 6.49
CA TRP A 113 9.97 2.52 5.29
C TRP A 113 9.08 2.67 4.07
N VAL A 114 9.57 3.40 3.07
CA VAL A 114 8.86 3.69 1.83
C VAL A 114 9.81 3.59 0.64
N LYS A 115 9.33 3.05 -0.48
CA LYS A 115 10.03 3.11 -1.77
C LYS A 115 9.04 3.34 -2.90
N LEU A 116 9.34 4.36 -3.71
CA LEU A 116 8.68 4.59 -4.99
C LEU A 116 9.46 3.91 -6.11
N ILE A 117 8.73 3.33 -7.07
CA ILE A 117 9.23 2.92 -8.37
C ILE A 117 8.26 3.50 -9.41
N ASP A 118 8.75 4.40 -10.25
CA ASP A 118 7.95 5.07 -11.28
C ASP A 118 8.53 4.91 -12.70
N PHE A 119 9.69 4.26 -12.84
CA PHE A 119 10.41 4.05 -14.10
C PHE A 119 10.83 5.35 -14.85
N GLU A 120 10.61 6.51 -14.24
CA GLU A 120 11.01 7.82 -14.75
C GLU A 120 12.18 8.37 -13.93
N THR A 121 11.99 8.42 -12.60
CA THR A 121 12.96 8.95 -11.64
C THR A 121 13.55 7.88 -10.73
N THR A 122 12.83 6.77 -10.55
CA THR A 122 13.18 5.68 -9.64
C THR A 122 12.95 4.33 -10.32
N LEU A 123 14.00 3.49 -10.35
CA LEU A 123 13.92 2.15 -10.90
C LEU A 123 13.97 1.09 -9.80
N PRO A 124 13.57 -0.15 -10.12
CA PRO A 124 13.96 -1.28 -9.29
C PRO A 124 15.50 -1.33 -9.17
N SER A 125 16.03 -1.43 -7.95
CA SER A 125 17.48 -1.35 -7.71
C SER A 125 18.28 -2.45 -8.43
N ALA A 126 17.66 -3.62 -8.63
CA ALA A 126 18.26 -4.68 -9.44
C ALA A 126 18.41 -4.26 -10.93
N VAL A 127 17.43 -3.53 -11.47
CA VAL A 127 17.45 -3.01 -12.85
C VAL A 127 18.49 -1.89 -13.00
N GLU A 128 18.53 -0.96 -12.04
CA GLU A 128 19.57 0.07 -11.94
C GLU A 128 20.98 -0.54 -11.98
N GLU A 129 21.19 -1.60 -11.19
CA GLU A 129 22.47 -2.28 -11.15
C GLU A 129 22.84 -2.90 -12.51
N LEU A 130 21.88 -3.56 -13.16
CA LEU A 130 22.08 -4.15 -14.48
C LEU A 130 22.39 -3.10 -15.55
N LEU A 131 21.71 -1.95 -15.54
CA LEU A 131 21.99 -0.84 -16.45
C LEU A 131 23.43 -0.33 -16.25
N ARG A 132 23.84 -0.12 -14.99
CA ARG A 132 25.21 0.30 -14.66
C ARG A 132 26.25 -0.71 -15.15
N ARG A 133 25.99 -2.02 -14.98
CA ARG A 133 26.87 -3.09 -15.48
C ARG A 133 26.97 -3.06 -17.01
N ARG A 134 25.85 -2.90 -17.72
CA ARG A 134 25.80 -2.78 -19.19
C ARG A 134 26.61 -1.58 -19.68
N THR A 135 26.43 -0.40 -19.09
CA THR A 135 27.16 0.81 -19.47
C THR A 135 28.66 0.65 -19.26
N LYS A 136 29.09 0.03 -18.14
CA LYS A 136 30.51 -0.27 -17.89
C LYS A 136 31.10 -1.20 -18.96
N ARG A 137 30.37 -2.26 -19.32
CA ARG A 137 30.80 -3.21 -20.35
C ARG A 137 30.97 -2.51 -21.71
N GLN A 138 29.97 -1.74 -22.14
CA GLN A 138 30.01 -1.02 -23.41
C GLN A 138 31.15 0.00 -23.49
N ARG A 139 31.45 0.69 -22.38
CA ARG A 139 32.61 1.60 -22.32
C ARG A 139 33.93 0.85 -22.46
N ALA A 140 34.08 -0.28 -21.77
CA ALA A 140 35.28 -1.11 -21.87
C ALA A 140 35.48 -1.69 -23.28
N GLU A 141 34.40 -2.12 -23.93
CA GLU A 141 34.42 -2.61 -25.33
C GLU A 141 34.86 -1.49 -26.29
N ARG A 142 34.32 -0.28 -26.15
CA ARG A 142 34.74 0.88 -26.97
C ARG A 142 36.22 1.23 -26.80
N GLN A 143 36.69 1.29 -25.55
CA GLN A 143 38.11 1.59 -25.27
C GLN A 143 39.06 0.52 -25.82
N ARG A 144 38.64 -0.76 -25.83
CA ARG A 144 39.43 -1.84 -26.45
C ARG A 144 39.48 -1.68 -27.97
N ALA A 145 38.35 -1.38 -28.61
CA ALA A 145 38.30 -1.17 -30.05
C ALA A 145 39.18 0.02 -30.48
N GLU A 146 39.15 1.13 -29.73
CA GLU A 146 39.99 2.32 -29.99
C GLU A 146 41.50 2.02 -29.87
N ARG A 147 41.90 1.17 -28.91
CA ARG A 147 43.32 0.77 -28.73
C ARG A 147 43.81 -0.24 -29.76
N GLN A 148 42.92 -0.98 -30.40
CA GLN A 148 43.27 -1.98 -31.41
C GLN A 148 43.25 -1.41 -32.84
N GLY A 149 42.67 -0.22 -33.02
CA GLY A 149 42.64 0.51 -34.30
C GLY A 149 43.67 1.64 -34.43
N ALA A 150 44.55 1.82 -33.44
CA ALA A 150 45.69 2.74 -33.42
C ALA A 150 46.99 1.94 -33.35
#